data_AF-A0AB37WCU1-F1
#
_entry.id   AF-A0AB37WCU1-F1
#
_cell.length_a   1.000
_cell.length_b   1.000
_cell.length_c   1.000
_cell.angle_alpha   90.00
_cell.angle_beta   90.00
_cell.angle_gamma   90.00
#
_symmetry.space_group_name_H-M   'P 1'
#
loop_
_entity.id
_entity.type
_entity.pdbx_description
1 polymer ?
#
loop_
_entity_poly.entity_id
_entity_poly.type
_entity_poly.pdbx_seq_one_letter_code
_entity_poly.pdbx_strand_id
1 'polypeptide(L)'
;MDTEASSCGESCSTTLRGFGFTSQCDTSEVVYSHDGSSSYEQELFSVSSSLYIVDDPNDDASTVTGVNNLAGWENTGIRVNATYSIPLQDGDAAGQADAQVFRLRSHICLLTGSITEYHFELSSNSAQLSTKRSDDKFIEAITLDDLCRQGTGSTVGGFQYAASYLFGSSVNYRWGGTRFSAVFTGSLANQVVKIDNMGTGQATVQDPMDQMLDALREITFRTAVHAGKDTSTHNVTNAVQSVEYRGYQLQSIYITDPKYMVAAAILSVLSIIAVGATFYRWWELGRPFSMGPLELASAFEAPLLRAASEDAGLDDNVHRRLVLGLATDVQRPRKDTMYI
;
A
#
# COMPACT_ATOMS: atom_id res chain seq x y z
N MET A 1 -10.69 8.25 1.86
CA MET A 1 -10.66 6.95 1.16
C MET A 1 -11.59 6.01 1.89
N ASP A 2 -12.86 6.03 1.49
CA ASP A 2 -13.74 4.89 1.73
C ASP A 2 -13.17 3.73 0.92
N THR A 3 -12.69 2.71 1.61
CA THR A 3 -12.13 1.49 1.02
C THR A 3 -13.21 0.56 0.49
N GLU A 4 -14.41 1.06 0.18
CA GLU A 4 -15.40 0.36 -0.64
C GLU A 4 -15.07 0.47 -2.13
N ALA A 5 -13.78 0.34 -2.48
CA ALA A 5 -13.35 0.20 -3.86
C ALA A 5 -13.52 -1.26 -4.28
N SER A 6 -14.78 -1.70 -4.43
CA SER A 6 -15.13 -3.00 -4.98
C SER A 6 -14.73 -3.17 -6.47
N SER A 7 -14.04 -2.19 -7.05
CA SER A 7 -13.60 -2.18 -8.44
C SER A 7 -12.07 -2.23 -8.62
N CYS A 8 -11.28 -2.11 -7.55
CA CYS A 8 -9.82 -2.07 -7.62
C CYS A 8 -9.13 -3.45 -7.55
N GLY A 9 -9.81 -4.49 -7.06
CA GLY A 9 -9.18 -5.78 -6.81
C GLY A 9 -8.23 -5.74 -5.60
N GLU A 10 -7.13 -6.52 -5.64
CA GLU A 10 -6.17 -6.64 -4.53
C GLU A 10 -5.11 -5.53 -4.51
N SER A 11 -4.71 -5.06 -5.71
CA SER A 11 -3.76 -3.97 -5.88
C SER A 11 -4.11 -3.11 -7.09
N CYS A 12 -3.81 -1.82 -6.98
CA CYS A 12 -4.04 -0.82 -8.01
C CYS A 12 -2.86 0.11 -8.15
N SER A 13 -2.56 0.47 -9.39
CA SER A 13 -1.61 1.54 -9.70
C SER A 13 -2.34 2.68 -10.41
N THR A 14 -2.09 3.91 -9.97
CA THR A 14 -2.68 5.12 -10.56
C THR A 14 -1.83 6.35 -10.24
N THR A 15 -2.17 7.48 -10.87
CA THR A 15 -1.57 8.79 -10.62
C THR A 15 -2.56 9.69 -9.88
N LEU A 16 -2.08 10.36 -8.85
CA LEU A 16 -2.84 11.35 -8.07
C LEU A 16 -2.25 12.73 -8.27
N ARG A 17 -3.10 13.75 -8.35
CA ARG A 17 -2.65 15.14 -8.23
C ARG A 17 -2.87 15.60 -6.81
N GLY A 18 -1.81 16.12 -6.19
CA GLY A 18 -1.86 16.57 -4.82
C GLY A 18 -0.91 17.72 -4.58
N PHE A 19 -1.02 18.29 -3.38
CA PHE A 19 -0.07 19.27 -2.91
C PHE A 19 1.33 18.65 -2.77
N GLY A 20 2.34 19.39 -3.24
CA GLY A 20 3.75 19.06 -3.06
C GLY A 20 4.63 20.29 -3.19
N PHE A 21 5.94 20.06 -3.13
CA PHE A 21 6.94 21.11 -3.29
C PHE A 21 7.76 20.88 -4.55
N THR A 22 8.02 21.96 -5.28
CA THR A 22 9.11 21.99 -6.25
C THR A 22 10.39 22.49 -5.55
N SER A 23 11.52 21.89 -5.88
CA SER A 23 12.81 22.16 -5.22
C SER A 23 13.79 22.78 -6.20
N GLN A 24 14.29 23.96 -5.89
CA GLN A 24 15.45 24.56 -6.55
C GLN A 24 16.64 24.52 -5.60
N CYS A 25 17.71 23.84 -5.98
CA CYS A 25 18.85 23.59 -5.11
C CYS A 25 20.13 24.20 -5.67
N ASP A 26 20.89 24.86 -4.80
CA ASP A 26 22.19 25.44 -5.09
C ASP A 26 23.23 24.91 -4.10
N THR A 27 24.47 24.76 -4.57
CA THR A 27 25.59 24.33 -3.74
C THR A 27 26.72 25.36 -3.78
N SER A 28 27.34 25.59 -2.63
CA SER A 28 28.52 26.44 -2.50
C SER A 28 29.55 25.78 -1.58
N GLU A 29 30.83 26.06 -1.84
CA GLU A 29 31.94 25.52 -1.05
C GLU A 29 32.78 26.66 -0.50
N VAL A 30 33.21 26.51 0.76
CA VAL A 30 34.08 27.45 1.44
C VAL A 30 35.17 26.67 2.16
N VAL A 31 36.41 27.12 2.00
CA VAL A 31 37.55 26.62 2.78
C VAL A 31 37.78 27.57 3.93
N TYR A 32 37.84 27.02 5.13
CA TYR A 32 38.09 27.74 6.37
C TYR A 32 39.36 27.18 7.04
N SER A 33 40.19 28.05 7.60
CA SER A 33 41.39 27.65 8.32
C SER A 33 41.44 28.29 9.70
N HIS A 34 41.68 27.47 10.72
CA HIS A 34 41.94 27.93 12.08
C HIS A 34 43.44 27.96 12.35
N ASP A 35 43.92 29.03 12.97
CA ASP A 35 45.25 29.07 13.56
C ASP A 35 45.27 28.08 14.73
N GLY A 36 46.01 26.98 14.59
CA GLY A 36 46.07 25.87 15.55
C GLY A 36 46.69 26.24 16.91
N SER A 37 46.92 27.52 17.17
CA SER A 37 47.46 28.04 18.43
C SER A 37 46.40 28.32 19.51
N SER A 38 45.10 28.40 19.16
CA SER A 38 44.03 28.78 20.10
C SER A 38 42.82 27.84 20.05
N SER A 39 42.11 27.70 21.18
CA SER A 39 40.91 26.87 21.23
C SER A 39 39.82 27.42 20.32
N TYR A 40 39.18 26.58 19.53
CA TYR A 40 38.11 26.99 18.62
C TYR A 40 36.99 25.95 18.58
N GLU A 41 35.83 26.41 18.11
CA GLU A 41 34.70 25.58 17.78
C GLU A 41 34.47 25.64 16.27
N GLN A 42 34.33 24.47 15.64
CA GLN A 42 34.05 24.33 14.23
C GLN A 42 32.77 23.53 14.05
N GLU A 43 31.79 24.12 13.39
CA GLU A 43 30.61 23.38 12.96
C GLU A 43 30.99 22.49 11.78
N LEU A 44 30.94 21.17 11.98
CA LEU A 44 31.23 20.17 10.94
C LEU A 44 29.97 19.80 10.16
N PHE A 45 28.80 20.01 10.76
CA PHE A 45 27.52 19.68 10.19
C PHE A 45 26.43 20.56 10.80
N SER A 46 25.52 21.07 9.98
CA SER A 46 24.37 21.85 10.41
C SER A 46 23.23 21.67 9.43
N VAL A 47 22.04 21.42 9.94
CA VAL A 47 20.81 21.40 9.15
C VAL A 47 19.79 22.32 9.80
N SER A 48 19.23 23.21 9.00
CA SER A 48 18.19 24.14 9.42
C SER A 48 17.11 24.29 8.35
N SER A 49 15.89 24.62 8.79
CA SER A 49 14.81 25.03 7.91
C SER A 49 14.26 26.37 8.34
N SER A 50 13.94 27.24 7.38
CA SER A 50 13.33 28.53 7.62
C SER A 50 12.28 28.83 6.56
N LEU A 51 11.38 29.76 6.85
CA LEU A 51 10.51 30.33 5.83
C LEU A 51 11.25 31.41 5.05
N TYR A 52 10.90 31.61 3.78
CA TYR A 52 11.39 32.72 2.96
C TYR A 52 10.27 33.24 2.05
N ILE A 53 10.40 34.49 1.61
CA ILE A 53 9.46 35.12 0.68
C ILE A 53 9.81 34.68 -0.73
N VAL A 54 8.80 34.20 -1.46
CA VAL A 54 8.93 33.87 -2.88
C VAL A 54 8.56 35.14 -3.66
N ASP A 55 9.57 35.87 -4.13
CA ASP A 55 9.34 37.06 -4.96
C ASP A 55 8.60 36.63 -6.25
N ASP A 56 7.45 37.25 -6.54
CA ASP A 56 6.84 37.11 -7.87
C ASP A 56 7.76 37.84 -8.87
N PRO A 57 8.20 37.19 -9.97
CA PRO A 57 8.99 37.87 -11.00
C PRO A 57 8.29 39.09 -11.63
N ASN A 58 6.99 39.28 -11.39
CA ASN A 58 6.22 40.45 -11.82
C ASN A 58 6.03 41.52 -10.73
N ASP A 59 6.45 41.26 -9.48
CA ASP A 59 6.34 42.25 -8.41
C ASP A 59 7.50 43.26 -8.47
N ASP A 60 7.14 44.54 -8.56
CA ASP A 60 8.10 45.63 -8.54
C ASP A 60 8.63 45.81 -7.11
N ALA A 61 9.88 45.37 -6.88
CA ALA A 61 10.61 45.45 -5.62
C ALA A 61 10.66 46.88 -5.01
N SER A 62 10.29 47.91 -5.76
CA SER A 62 10.21 49.30 -5.29
C SER A 62 8.98 49.62 -4.42
N THR A 63 7.95 48.76 -4.40
CA THR A 63 6.73 48.98 -3.61
C THR A 63 6.83 48.51 -2.16
N VAL A 64 7.86 47.73 -1.82
CA VAL A 64 8.16 47.30 -0.43
C VAL A 64 9.09 48.31 0.25
N THR A 65 8.70 49.58 0.27
CA THR A 65 9.39 50.63 1.04
C THR A 65 8.45 51.24 2.07
N GLY A 66 8.32 50.56 3.21
CA GLY A 66 7.63 51.14 4.35
C GLY A 66 7.57 50.19 5.53
N VAL A 67 8.18 50.60 6.64
CA VAL A 67 8.06 49.93 7.96
C VAL A 67 6.61 49.90 8.48
N ASN A 68 5.70 50.58 7.77
CA ASN A 68 4.26 50.61 8.03
C ASN A 68 3.43 49.79 7.02
N ASN A 69 4.06 49.20 6.01
CA ASN A 69 3.46 48.20 5.13
C ASN A 69 3.81 46.80 5.66
N LEU A 70 3.17 46.42 6.76
CA LEU A 70 2.97 45.02 7.14
C LEU A 70 1.92 44.38 6.21
N ALA A 71 2.07 44.60 4.90
CA ALA A 71 1.36 43.84 3.87
C ALA A 71 1.84 42.39 3.97
N GLY A 72 0.92 41.46 3.83
CA GLY A 72 1.13 40.05 4.17
C GLY A 72 2.30 39.44 3.43
N TRP A 73 2.83 38.34 3.96
CA TRP A 73 3.74 37.49 3.21
C TRP A 73 2.87 36.70 2.24
N GLU A 74 2.55 37.30 1.09
CA GLU A 74 1.55 36.78 0.14
C GLU A 74 2.03 35.53 -0.59
N ASN A 75 3.32 35.23 -0.60
CA ASN A 75 3.83 33.96 -1.10
C ASN A 75 5.07 33.51 -0.32
N THR A 76 4.98 32.36 0.33
CA THR A 76 6.03 31.83 1.21
C THR A 76 6.49 30.44 0.80
N GLY A 77 7.80 30.23 0.89
CA GLY A 77 8.44 28.95 0.64
C GLY A 77 9.23 28.48 1.85
N ILE A 78 9.70 27.24 1.79
CA ILE A 78 10.57 26.65 2.81
C ILE A 78 11.98 26.62 2.26
N ARG A 79 12.91 27.22 3.00
CA ARG A 79 14.34 27.09 2.75
C ARG A 79 14.89 26.00 3.65
N VAL A 80 15.55 25.02 3.05
CA VAL A 80 16.27 23.97 3.74
C VAL A 80 17.75 24.18 3.46
N ASN A 81 18.55 24.26 4.51
CA ASN A 81 20.00 24.40 4.41
C ASN A 81 20.67 23.23 5.12
N ALA A 82 21.56 22.54 4.41
CA ALA A 82 22.49 21.57 4.96
C ALA A 82 23.92 22.06 4.70
N THR A 83 24.66 22.38 5.76
CA THR A 83 26.09 22.71 5.69
C THR A 83 26.89 21.57 6.31
N TYR A 84 27.89 21.06 5.61
CA TYR A 84 28.66 19.89 6.08
C TYR A 84 30.11 19.88 5.61
N SER A 85 30.97 19.21 6.37
CA SER A 85 32.39 19.05 6.03
C SER A 85 32.58 18.02 4.92
N ILE A 86 33.42 18.36 3.95
CA ILE A 86 33.84 17.47 2.87
C ILE A 86 35.36 17.23 2.93
N PRO A 87 35.86 16.14 2.34
CA PRO A 87 37.30 15.86 2.30
C PRO A 87 38.07 17.01 1.64
N LEU A 88 39.22 17.32 2.22
CA LEU A 88 40.16 18.28 1.63
C LEU A 88 40.67 17.75 0.28
N GLN A 89 40.86 18.65 -0.67
CA GLN A 89 41.50 18.36 -1.95
C GLN A 89 42.95 18.85 -1.96
N ASP A 90 43.74 18.31 -2.89
CA ASP A 90 45.12 18.74 -3.11
C ASP A 90 45.17 20.24 -3.43
N GLY A 91 45.81 21.02 -2.55
CA GLY A 91 45.91 22.47 -2.65
C GLY A 91 45.20 23.25 -1.53
N ASP A 92 44.26 22.64 -0.81
CA ASP A 92 43.51 23.33 0.26
C ASP A 92 44.40 23.76 1.45
N ALA A 93 45.45 22.98 1.70
CA ALA A 93 46.42 23.23 2.77
C ALA A 93 47.72 23.85 2.23
N ALA A 94 47.76 24.26 0.95
CA ALA A 94 48.99 24.78 0.34
C ALA A 94 49.36 26.15 0.93
N GLY A 95 50.41 26.19 1.75
CA GLY A 95 50.94 27.42 2.35
C GLY A 95 50.59 27.62 3.83
N GLN A 96 49.81 26.74 4.45
CA GLN A 96 49.54 26.76 5.90
C GLN A 96 50.35 25.65 6.60
N ALA A 97 51.43 26.03 7.29
CA ALA A 97 52.31 25.08 7.97
C ALA A 97 51.74 24.49 9.28
N ASP A 98 50.75 25.13 9.91
CA ASP A 98 50.22 24.74 11.23
C ASP A 98 48.70 24.96 11.40
N ALA A 99 47.95 25.18 10.30
CA ALA A 99 46.53 25.46 10.38
C ALA A 99 45.68 24.19 10.25
N GLN A 100 44.63 24.09 11.07
CA GLN A 100 43.58 23.10 10.83
C GLN A 100 42.64 23.65 9.76
N VAL A 101 42.66 23.01 8.59
CA VAL A 101 41.86 23.42 7.42
C VAL A 101 40.62 22.53 7.34
N PHE A 102 39.47 23.17 7.13
CA PHE A 102 38.19 22.54 6.92
C PHE A 102 37.62 23.02 5.59
N ARG A 103 37.10 22.10 4.80
CA ARG A 103 36.31 22.44 3.61
C ARG A 103 34.86 22.14 3.92
N LEU A 104 34.01 23.16 3.83
CA LEU A 104 32.58 23.06 4.07
C LEU A 104 31.83 23.22 2.76
N ARG A 105 30.81 22.40 2.56
CA ARG A 105 29.83 22.55 1.48
C ARG A 105 28.50 22.93 2.09
N SER A 106 27.89 23.98 1.56
CA SER A 106 26.50 24.36 1.83
C SER A 106 25.64 23.88 0.66
N HIS A 107 24.62 23.09 0.95
CA HIS A 107 23.59 22.67 0.01
C HIS A 107 22.28 23.31 0.47
N ILE A 108 21.77 24.26 -0.31
CA ILE A 108 20.57 25.01 0.02
C ILE A 108 19.50 24.67 -1.01
N CYS A 109 18.34 24.22 -0.56
CA CYS A 109 17.18 23.99 -1.40
C CYS A 109 16.03 24.91 -1.00
N LEU A 110 15.48 25.60 -2.00
CA LEU A 110 14.29 26.43 -1.92
C LEU A 110 13.09 25.59 -2.37
N LEU A 111 12.11 25.43 -1.48
CA LEU A 111 10.88 24.68 -1.70
C LEU A 111 9.71 25.64 -1.87
N THR A 112 9.08 25.61 -3.04
CA THR A 112 7.85 26.38 -3.31
C THR A 112 6.65 25.46 -3.49
N GLY A 113 5.48 25.92 -3.05
CA GLY A 113 4.24 25.16 -3.14
C GLY A 113 3.85 24.87 -4.59
N SER A 114 3.37 23.65 -4.85
CA SER A 114 2.99 23.22 -6.19
C SER A 114 1.95 22.11 -6.19
N ILE A 115 1.24 21.96 -7.31
CA ILE A 115 0.47 20.76 -7.63
C ILE A 115 1.42 19.80 -8.36
N THR A 116 1.64 18.65 -7.74
CA THR A 116 2.48 17.57 -8.26
C THR A 116 1.65 16.33 -8.55
N GLU A 117 2.01 15.65 -9.65
CA GLU A 117 1.46 14.35 -10.01
C GLU A 117 2.32 13.24 -9.39
N TYR A 118 1.74 12.53 -8.43
CA TYR A 118 2.36 11.42 -7.72
C TYR A 118 1.92 10.09 -8.33
N HIS A 119 2.87 9.19 -8.55
CA HIS A 119 2.56 7.80 -8.86
C HIS A 119 2.51 7.01 -7.55
N PHE A 120 1.38 6.34 -7.30
CA PHE A 120 1.22 5.56 -6.09
C PHE A 120 0.58 4.21 -6.39
N GLU A 121 0.88 3.26 -5.52
CA GLU A 121 0.29 1.94 -5.51
C GLU A 121 -0.59 1.81 -4.28
N LEU A 122 -1.83 1.42 -4.52
CA LEU A 122 -2.82 1.10 -3.51
C LEU A 122 -2.88 -0.42 -3.38
N SER A 123 -2.57 -0.91 -2.19
CA SER A 123 -2.88 -2.27 -1.75
C SER A 123 -4.10 -2.23 -0.83
N SER A 124 -4.70 -3.39 -0.55
CA SER A 124 -5.88 -3.57 0.30
C SER A 124 -5.87 -2.78 1.61
N ASN A 125 -4.70 -2.44 2.17
CA ASN A 125 -4.59 -1.64 3.39
C ASN A 125 -3.47 -0.58 3.41
N SER A 126 -2.82 -0.30 2.27
CA SER A 126 -1.72 0.69 2.25
C SER A 126 -1.65 1.43 0.93
N ALA A 127 -1.41 2.74 0.98
CA ALA A 127 -1.02 3.55 -0.15
C ALA A 127 0.49 3.89 -0.01
N GLN A 128 1.28 3.61 -1.03
CA GLN A 128 2.72 3.89 -1.06
C GLN A 128 3.10 4.58 -2.36
N LEU A 129 4.06 5.50 -2.31
CA LEU A 129 4.65 6.10 -3.50
C LEU A 129 5.45 5.04 -4.26
N SER A 130 5.22 4.91 -5.57
CA SER A 130 5.88 3.87 -6.39
C SER A 130 7.11 4.37 -7.14
N THR A 131 7.24 5.69 -7.31
CA THR A 131 8.32 6.31 -8.10
C THR A 131 9.25 7.17 -7.25
N LYS A 132 10.38 7.58 -7.83
CA LYS A 132 11.31 8.54 -7.20
C LYS A 132 10.82 9.96 -7.38
N ARG A 133 11.34 10.89 -6.58
CA ARG A 133 11.03 12.34 -6.70
C ARG A 133 11.33 12.90 -8.10
N SER A 134 12.33 12.35 -8.79
CA SER A 134 12.66 12.74 -10.18
C SER A 134 11.56 12.45 -11.20
N ASP A 135 10.68 11.50 -10.90
CA ASP A 135 9.61 11.06 -11.78
C ASP A 135 8.31 11.82 -11.51
N ASP A 136 8.26 12.63 -10.45
CA ASP A 136 7.11 13.47 -10.14
C ASP A 136 7.00 14.59 -11.15
N LYS A 137 5.78 14.79 -11.66
CA LYS A 137 5.52 15.83 -12.64
C LYS A 137 4.99 17.08 -11.95
N PHE A 138 5.70 18.18 -12.09
CA PHE A 138 5.21 19.50 -11.74
C PHE A 138 4.12 19.93 -12.73
N ILE A 139 2.96 20.34 -12.21
CA ILE A 139 1.84 20.82 -13.01
C ILE A 139 1.72 22.33 -12.91
N GLU A 140 1.61 22.84 -11.68
CA GLU A 140 1.26 24.24 -11.42
C GLU A 140 1.86 24.71 -10.09
N ALA A 141 2.28 25.97 -10.02
CA ALA A 141 2.72 26.60 -8.77
C ALA A 141 1.49 27.02 -7.95
N ILE A 142 1.54 26.82 -6.63
CA ILE A 142 0.52 27.31 -5.71
C ILE A 142 1.16 28.40 -4.85
N THR A 143 0.48 29.54 -4.73
CA THR A 143 0.85 30.56 -3.74
C THR A 143 0.46 30.08 -2.35
N LEU A 144 1.42 30.11 -1.44
CA LEU A 144 1.20 29.79 -0.04
C LEU A 144 1.20 31.10 0.74
N ASP A 145 0.03 31.70 0.84
CA ASP A 145 -0.19 32.93 1.59
C ASP A 145 0.01 32.64 3.08
N ASP A 146 0.93 33.37 3.73
CA ASP A 146 1.09 33.33 5.18
C ASP A 146 0.54 34.62 5.80
N LEU A 147 -0.58 34.50 6.52
CA LEU A 147 -1.14 35.56 7.34
C LEU A 147 -0.31 35.69 8.62
N CYS A 148 0.94 36.14 8.50
CA CYS A 148 1.85 36.37 9.61
C CYS A 148 1.42 37.53 10.56
N ARG A 149 0.15 37.94 10.55
CA ARG A 149 -0.34 39.07 11.37
C ARG A 149 -0.48 38.72 12.86
N GLN A 150 -0.50 37.45 13.26
CA GLN A 150 -0.68 37.04 14.68
C GLN A 150 -0.05 35.67 15.06
N GLY A 151 0.78 35.03 14.22
CA GLY A 151 1.41 33.74 14.57
C GLY A 151 0.46 32.54 14.66
N THR A 152 -0.72 32.63 14.05
CA THR A 152 -1.73 31.56 14.00
C THR A 152 -2.22 31.36 12.58
N GLY A 153 -2.22 30.12 12.08
CA GLY A 153 -2.87 29.74 10.81
C GLY A 153 -1.97 29.59 9.59
N SER A 154 -0.64 29.57 9.73
CA SER A 154 0.28 29.31 8.60
C SER A 154 0.20 27.84 8.15
N THR A 155 -0.21 27.61 6.90
CA THR A 155 -0.23 26.27 6.29
C THR A 155 1.18 25.78 5.97
N VAL A 156 2.04 26.67 5.46
CA VAL A 156 3.45 26.35 5.18
C VAL A 156 4.30 26.22 6.45
N GLY A 157 3.96 26.96 7.50
CA GLY A 157 4.66 26.95 8.78
C GLY A 157 4.61 25.57 9.45
N GLY A 158 3.52 24.82 9.28
CA GLY A 158 3.41 23.44 9.74
C GLY A 158 4.43 22.51 9.06
N PHE A 159 4.63 22.65 7.74
CA PHE A 159 5.63 21.88 7.00
C PHE A 159 7.06 22.31 7.37
N GLN A 160 7.32 23.62 7.52
CA GLN A 160 8.63 24.10 7.97
C GLN A 160 8.95 23.60 9.38
N TYR A 161 7.97 23.62 10.29
CA TYR A 161 8.11 23.08 11.64
C TYR A 161 8.42 21.58 11.59
N ALA A 162 7.68 20.79 10.81
CA ALA A 162 7.95 19.37 10.62
C ALA A 162 9.37 19.12 10.09
N ALA A 163 9.82 19.91 9.10
CA ALA A 163 11.18 19.85 8.58
C ALA A 163 12.23 20.16 9.68
N SER A 164 12.00 21.20 10.47
CA SER A 164 12.90 21.59 11.57
C SER A 164 12.97 20.52 12.65
N TYR A 165 11.83 19.87 12.95
CA TYR A 165 11.72 18.85 13.98
C TYR A 165 12.38 17.53 13.56
N LEU A 166 12.21 17.13 12.29
CA LEU A 166 12.74 15.86 11.79
C LEU A 166 14.23 15.94 11.44
N PHE A 167 14.69 17.08 10.90
CA PHE A 167 16.04 17.18 10.33
C PHE A 167 16.95 18.14 11.08
N GLY A 168 16.41 19.02 11.94
CA GLY A 168 17.18 19.98 12.71
C GLY A 168 18.26 19.30 13.54
N SER A 169 19.51 19.48 13.14
CA SER A 169 20.64 18.78 13.75
C SER A 169 21.96 19.47 13.46
N SER A 170 22.94 19.28 14.33
CA SER A 170 24.26 19.89 14.19
C SER A 170 25.35 19.05 14.84
N VAL A 171 26.58 19.23 14.37
CA VAL A 171 27.79 18.67 14.96
C VAL A 171 28.80 19.80 15.14
N ASN A 172 29.10 20.08 16.40
CA ASN A 172 30.10 21.08 16.75
C ASN A 172 31.36 20.38 17.28
N TYR A 173 32.46 20.54 16.56
CA TYR A 173 33.79 20.06 16.92
C TYR A 173 34.52 21.12 17.72
N ARG A 174 34.94 20.75 18.93
CA ARG A 174 35.66 21.61 19.85
C ARG A 174 37.10 21.16 19.92
N TRP A 175 38.01 22.07 19.59
CA TRP A 175 39.43 21.88 19.73
C TRP A 175 39.95 22.73 20.89
N GLY A 176 40.62 22.09 21.85
CA GLY A 176 41.19 22.73 23.04
C GLY A 176 42.68 22.40 23.22
N GLY A 177 43.43 22.24 22.14
CA GLY A 177 44.83 21.81 22.20
C GLY A 177 44.96 20.31 22.42
N THR A 178 45.09 19.90 23.67
CA THR A 178 45.28 18.49 24.08
C THR A 178 43.96 17.78 24.39
N ARG A 179 42.83 18.46 24.20
CA ARG A 179 41.48 17.94 24.39
C ARG A 179 40.67 18.25 23.15
N PHE A 180 39.95 17.25 22.67
CA PHE A 180 39.06 17.35 21.54
C PHE A 180 37.73 16.70 21.92
N SER A 181 36.63 17.26 21.44
CA SER A 181 35.30 16.68 21.63
C SER A 181 34.41 17.08 20.47
N ALA A 182 33.51 16.20 20.07
CA ALA A 182 32.45 16.54 19.14
C ALA A 182 31.10 16.40 19.85
N VAL A 183 30.28 17.44 19.76
CA VAL A 183 28.94 17.48 20.33
C VAL A 183 27.94 17.31 19.20
N PHE A 184 27.23 16.19 19.23
CA PHE A 184 26.17 15.87 18.28
C PHE A 184 24.82 16.29 18.86
N THR A 185 24.05 17.04 18.09
CA THR A 185 22.69 17.46 18.43
C THR A 185 21.73 17.00 17.33
N GLY A 186 20.60 16.41 17.70
CA GLY A 186 19.62 15.89 16.76
C GLY A 186 19.95 14.49 16.19
N SER A 187 18.96 13.85 15.59
CA SER A 187 19.07 12.46 15.11
C SER A 187 19.79 12.34 13.77
N LEU A 188 19.52 13.25 12.83
CA LEU A 188 20.07 13.18 11.47
C LEU A 188 21.60 13.28 11.47
N ALA A 189 22.18 14.21 12.24
CA ALA A 189 23.62 14.29 12.45
C ALA A 189 24.27 12.95 12.87
N ASN A 190 23.60 12.19 13.76
CA ASN A 190 24.10 10.90 14.22
C ASN A 190 24.01 9.79 13.14
N GLN A 191 23.21 9.99 12.09
CA GLN A 191 23.06 9.02 10.99
C GLN A 191 24.04 9.29 9.86
N VAL A 192 24.31 10.57 9.56
CA VAL A 192 25.05 10.96 8.33
C VAL A 192 26.49 11.42 8.57
N VAL A 193 26.87 11.73 9.81
CA VAL A 193 28.21 12.21 10.15
C VAL A 193 29.04 11.10 10.80
N LYS A 194 30.21 10.84 10.23
CA LYS A 194 31.23 9.96 10.81
C LYS A 194 32.52 10.73 11.01
N ILE A 195 32.97 10.85 12.25
CA ILE A 195 34.27 11.44 12.56
C ILE A 195 35.35 10.37 12.34
N ASP A 196 36.21 10.59 11.34
CA ASP A 196 37.29 9.67 11.00
C ASP A 196 38.50 9.87 11.90
N ASN A 197 38.80 11.13 12.25
CA ASN A 197 39.88 11.45 13.16
C ASN A 197 39.49 12.59 14.10
N MET A 198 39.27 12.22 15.37
CA MET A 198 38.88 13.14 16.42
C MET A 198 39.98 14.16 16.77
N GLY A 199 41.25 13.88 16.48
CA GLY A 199 42.36 14.80 16.75
C GLY A 199 42.48 15.94 15.74
N THR A 200 42.03 15.71 14.50
CA THR A 200 42.07 16.71 13.41
C THR A 200 40.68 17.24 13.03
N GLY A 201 39.62 16.73 13.66
CA GLY A 201 38.24 17.09 13.32
C GLY A 201 37.80 16.63 11.93
N GLN A 202 38.56 15.73 11.28
CA GLN A 202 38.20 15.20 9.97
C GLN A 202 36.96 14.30 10.10
N ALA A 203 35.93 14.64 9.33
CA ALA A 203 34.69 13.89 9.27
C ALA A 203 34.28 13.63 7.82
N THR A 204 33.79 12.42 7.58
CA THR A 204 33.08 12.05 6.37
C THR A 204 31.60 12.25 6.62
N VAL A 205 30.96 13.07 5.77
CA VAL A 205 29.53 13.34 5.85
C VAL A 205 28.85 12.92 4.55
N GLN A 206 27.77 12.16 4.66
CA GLN A 206 26.88 11.89 3.54
C GLN A 206 25.89 13.07 3.36
N ASP A 207 25.74 13.58 2.14
CA ASP A 207 24.79 14.66 1.84
C ASP A 207 23.36 14.23 2.21
N PRO A 208 22.72 14.85 3.22
CA PRO A 208 21.39 14.45 3.65
C PRO A 208 20.28 15.04 2.76
N MET A 209 20.58 15.94 1.83
CA MET A 209 19.56 16.75 1.15
C MET A 209 18.54 15.89 0.40
N ASP A 210 18.98 14.90 -0.36
CA ASP A 210 18.05 14.02 -1.09
C ASP A 210 17.13 13.24 -0.14
N GLN A 211 17.67 12.71 0.97
CA GLN A 211 16.86 12.02 1.98
C GLN A 211 15.84 12.96 2.63
N MET A 212 16.23 14.20 2.91
CA MET A 212 15.35 15.20 3.50
C MET A 212 14.22 15.59 2.52
N LEU A 213 14.55 15.80 1.24
CA LEU A 213 13.57 16.13 0.21
C LEU A 213 12.59 14.98 -0.04
N ASP A 214 13.08 13.72 -0.05
CA ASP A 214 12.23 12.54 -0.20
C ASP A 214 11.30 12.33 1.00
N ALA A 215 11.79 12.58 2.22
CA ALA A 215 10.96 12.52 3.42
C ALA A 215 9.91 13.65 3.44
N LEU A 216 10.24 14.87 3.00
CA LEU A 216 9.27 15.95 2.85
C LEU A 216 8.22 15.63 1.78
N ARG A 217 8.63 15.05 0.65
CA ARG A 217 7.72 14.54 -0.40
C ARG A 217 6.73 13.51 0.14
N GLU A 218 7.20 12.59 0.99
CA GLU A 218 6.33 11.61 1.64
C GLU A 218 5.34 12.29 2.61
N ILE A 219 5.80 13.27 3.38
CA ILE A 219 4.94 14.04 4.30
C ILE A 219 3.87 14.79 3.49
N THR A 220 4.23 15.50 2.42
CA THR A 220 3.24 16.21 1.59
C THR A 220 2.23 15.24 1.00
N PHE A 221 2.67 14.10 0.45
CA PHE A 221 1.78 13.08 -0.08
C PHE A 221 0.81 12.55 0.99
N ARG A 222 1.32 12.16 2.17
CA ARG A 222 0.49 11.66 3.28
C ARG A 222 -0.49 12.71 3.77
N THR A 223 -0.08 13.98 3.86
CA THR A 223 -0.98 15.08 4.25
C THR A 223 -2.07 15.32 3.21
N ALA A 224 -1.75 15.26 1.91
CA ALA A 224 -2.74 15.39 0.83
C ALA A 224 -3.78 14.24 0.87
N VAL A 225 -3.33 13.00 1.05
CA VAL A 225 -4.22 11.83 1.19
C VAL A 225 -5.08 11.94 2.45
N HIS A 226 -4.51 12.40 3.57
CA HIS A 226 -5.24 12.58 4.81
C HIS A 226 -6.30 13.68 4.68
N ALA A 227 -5.95 14.82 4.09
CA ALA A 227 -6.88 15.91 3.80
C ALA A 227 -8.03 15.46 2.89
N GLY A 228 -7.74 14.63 1.88
CA GLY A 228 -8.78 14.04 1.02
C GLY A 228 -9.65 12.97 1.70
N LYS A 229 -9.23 12.41 2.85
CA LYS A 229 -10.03 11.47 3.64
C LYS A 229 -10.95 12.17 4.64
N ASP A 230 -10.58 13.35 5.12
CA ASP A 230 -11.36 14.07 6.12
C ASP A 230 -12.65 14.62 5.50
N THR A 231 -13.72 13.83 5.62
CA THR A 231 -15.07 14.20 5.20
C THR A 231 -15.78 15.08 6.23
N SER A 232 -15.24 15.22 7.45
CA SER A 232 -15.88 15.96 8.54
C SER A 232 -15.55 17.45 8.52
N THR A 233 -14.36 17.80 8.02
CA THR A 233 -13.91 19.18 7.85
C THR A 233 -14.27 19.67 6.45
N HIS A 234 -15.56 19.93 6.22
CA HIS A 234 -16.20 20.31 4.93
C HIS A 234 -15.72 21.63 4.27
N ASN A 235 -14.42 21.92 4.22
CA ASN A 235 -13.90 23.10 3.53
C ASN A 235 -12.85 22.80 2.45
N VAL A 236 -12.59 21.53 2.14
CA VAL A 236 -11.79 21.15 0.96
C VAL A 236 -12.74 20.86 -0.20
N THR A 237 -13.31 21.92 -0.77
CA THR A 237 -14.34 21.87 -1.81
C THR A 237 -13.88 21.22 -3.13
N ASN A 238 -12.58 21.00 -3.32
CA ASN A 238 -11.97 20.46 -4.55
C ASN A 238 -11.07 19.23 -4.34
N ALA A 239 -11.13 18.52 -3.20
CA ALA A 239 -10.27 17.35 -2.95
C ALA A 239 -10.72 16.05 -3.66
N VAL A 240 -11.90 16.04 -4.29
CA VAL A 240 -12.42 14.85 -4.98
C VAL A 240 -11.85 14.79 -6.39
N GLN A 241 -10.99 13.80 -6.65
CA GLN A 241 -10.41 13.54 -7.97
C GLN A 241 -10.92 12.20 -8.52
N SER A 242 -11.40 12.19 -9.77
CA SER A 242 -11.63 10.94 -10.52
C SER A 242 -10.35 10.57 -11.24
N VAL A 243 -9.76 9.42 -10.89
CA VAL A 243 -8.51 8.93 -11.49
C VAL A 243 -8.76 7.60 -12.20
N GLU A 244 -8.14 7.44 -13.37
CA GLU A 244 -8.12 6.14 -14.05
C GLU A 244 -7.11 5.24 -13.32
N TYR A 245 -7.54 4.04 -12.94
CA TYR A 245 -6.69 3.10 -12.21
C TYR A 245 -6.55 1.79 -13.00
N ARG A 246 -5.41 1.13 -12.84
CA ARG A 246 -5.20 -0.25 -13.30
C ARG A 246 -5.26 -1.18 -12.08
N GLY A 247 -6.35 -1.92 -11.97
CA GLY A 247 -6.56 -2.91 -10.92
C GLY A 247 -6.15 -4.32 -11.33
N TYR A 248 -5.62 -5.08 -10.38
CA TYR A 248 -5.33 -6.50 -10.53
C TYR A 248 -6.27 -7.30 -9.64
N GLN A 249 -6.98 -8.25 -10.24
CA GLN A 249 -7.84 -9.18 -9.53
C GLN A 249 -7.42 -10.61 -9.85
N LEU A 250 -7.14 -11.40 -8.83
CA LEU A 250 -6.95 -12.83 -8.98
C LEU A 250 -8.31 -13.49 -9.27
N GLN A 251 -8.48 -14.00 -10.48
CA GLN A 251 -9.65 -14.81 -10.85
C GLN A 251 -9.23 -16.28 -10.90
N SER A 252 -9.91 -17.13 -10.14
CA SER A 252 -9.75 -18.58 -10.25
C SER A 252 -10.34 -19.06 -11.58
N ILE A 253 -9.48 -19.28 -12.58
CA ILE A 253 -9.88 -19.92 -13.83
C ILE A 253 -9.82 -21.43 -13.62
N TYR A 254 -10.98 -22.09 -13.56
CA TYR A 254 -11.05 -23.54 -13.50
C TYR A 254 -10.84 -24.11 -14.90
N ILE A 255 -9.68 -24.72 -15.14
CA ILE A 255 -9.36 -25.41 -16.38
C ILE A 255 -9.67 -26.90 -16.19
N THR A 256 -10.72 -27.38 -16.85
CA THR A 256 -11.05 -28.81 -16.86
C THR A 256 -10.24 -29.51 -17.95
N ASP A 257 -9.46 -30.53 -17.60
CA ASP A 257 -8.74 -31.32 -18.60
C ASP A 257 -9.71 -32.30 -19.31
N PRO A 258 -9.86 -32.19 -20.64
CA PRO A 258 -10.84 -32.97 -21.41
C PRO A 258 -10.60 -34.47 -21.34
N LYS A 259 -9.36 -34.92 -21.07
CA LYS A 259 -9.03 -36.35 -20.99
C LYS A 259 -9.78 -37.03 -19.84
N TYR A 260 -9.83 -36.39 -18.67
CA TYR A 260 -10.54 -36.93 -17.51
C TYR A 260 -12.06 -36.84 -17.68
N MET A 261 -12.55 -35.79 -18.35
CA MET A 261 -13.98 -35.67 -18.68
C MET A 261 -14.45 -36.81 -19.59
N VAL A 262 -13.67 -37.13 -20.63
CA VAL A 262 -13.97 -38.24 -21.54
C VAL A 262 -13.87 -39.59 -20.84
N ALA A 263 -12.84 -39.80 -20.00
CA ALA A 263 -12.71 -41.04 -19.22
C ALA A 263 -13.92 -41.26 -18.29
N ALA A 264 -14.37 -40.22 -17.60
CA ALA A 264 -15.56 -40.29 -16.74
C ALA A 264 -16.84 -40.58 -17.52
N ALA A 265 -17.00 -40.01 -18.72
CA ALA A 265 -18.14 -40.28 -19.59
C ALA A 265 -18.15 -41.74 -20.07
N ILE A 266 -17.00 -42.28 -20.49
CA ILE A 266 -16.86 -43.69 -20.91
C ILE A 266 -17.19 -44.62 -19.74
N LEU A 267 -16.66 -44.34 -18.55
CA LEU A 267 -16.94 -45.13 -17.34
C LEU A 267 -18.45 -45.15 -17.03
N SER A 268 -19.11 -44.01 -17.17
CA SER A 268 -20.56 -43.89 -16.96
C SER A 268 -21.35 -44.77 -17.93
N VAL A 269 -20.98 -44.77 -19.22
CA VAL A 269 -21.62 -45.63 -20.23
C VAL A 269 -21.36 -47.12 -19.96
N LEU A 270 -20.12 -47.48 -19.59
CA LEU A 270 -19.77 -48.86 -19.25
C LEU A 270 -20.58 -49.39 -18.05
N SER A 271 -20.87 -48.53 -17.06
CA SER A 271 -21.72 -48.92 -15.93
C SER A 271 -23.15 -49.29 -16.36
N ILE A 272 -23.72 -48.55 -17.32
CA ILE A 272 -25.05 -48.84 -17.87
C ILE A 272 -25.04 -50.17 -18.63
N ILE A 273 -23.99 -50.41 -19.42
CA ILE A 273 -23.83 -51.68 -20.16
C ILE A 273 -23.68 -52.86 -19.19
N ALA A 274 -22.89 -52.72 -18.14
CA ALA A 274 -22.70 -53.76 -17.13
C ALA A 274 -24.01 -54.12 -16.42
N VAL A 275 -24.82 -53.12 -16.03
CA VAL A 275 -26.16 -53.36 -15.47
C VAL A 275 -27.06 -54.03 -16.51
N GLY A 276 -27.09 -53.54 -17.75
CA GLY A 276 -27.88 -54.14 -18.83
C GLY A 276 -27.52 -55.61 -19.10
N ALA A 277 -26.24 -55.97 -19.00
CA ALA A 277 -25.77 -57.35 -19.17
C ALA A 277 -26.33 -58.30 -18.09
N THR A 278 -26.58 -57.82 -16.86
CA THR A 278 -27.20 -58.66 -15.82
C THR A 278 -28.65 -59.04 -16.14
N PHE A 279 -29.33 -58.26 -16.97
CA PHE A 279 -30.69 -58.54 -17.46
C PHE A 279 -30.69 -59.28 -18.81
N TYR A 280 -29.52 -59.61 -19.36
CA TYR A 280 -29.41 -60.34 -20.62
C TYR A 280 -29.88 -61.79 -20.42
N ARG A 281 -30.79 -62.27 -21.28
CA ARG A 281 -31.51 -63.57 -21.20
C ARG A 281 -32.54 -63.74 -20.09
N TRP A 282 -32.87 -62.69 -19.32
CA TRP A 282 -34.07 -62.74 -18.46
C TRP A 282 -35.36 -62.98 -19.23
N TRP A 283 -35.39 -62.65 -20.52
CA TRP A 283 -36.51 -62.87 -21.43
C TRP A 283 -36.63 -64.31 -21.98
N GLU A 284 -35.63 -65.18 -21.77
CA GLU A 284 -35.69 -66.60 -22.16
C GLU A 284 -36.33 -67.48 -21.08
N LEU A 285 -36.58 -66.94 -19.88
CA LEU A 285 -37.41 -67.57 -18.87
C LEU A 285 -38.88 -67.52 -19.35
N GLY A 286 -39.30 -68.55 -20.08
CA GLY A 286 -40.65 -68.72 -20.65
C GLY A 286 -41.79 -68.90 -19.62
N ARG A 287 -41.65 -68.34 -18.41
CA ARG A 287 -42.70 -68.29 -17.39
C ARG A 287 -42.93 -66.82 -17.01
N PRO A 288 -44.19 -66.33 -16.95
CA PRO A 288 -44.46 -65.00 -16.44
C PRO A 288 -44.12 -64.96 -14.94
N PHE A 289 -42.94 -64.44 -14.60
CA PHE A 289 -42.57 -64.18 -13.21
C PHE A 289 -43.11 -62.80 -12.83
N SER A 290 -44.09 -62.78 -11.91
CA SER A 290 -44.47 -61.57 -11.20
C SER A 290 -43.49 -61.40 -10.04
N MET A 291 -42.82 -60.25 -9.92
CA MET A 291 -42.04 -59.88 -8.71
C MET A 291 -42.95 -59.54 -7.52
N GLY A 292 -44.09 -60.22 -7.43
CA GLY A 292 -44.96 -60.14 -6.27
C GLY A 292 -44.25 -60.77 -5.06
N PRO A 293 -44.35 -60.18 -3.87
CA PRO A 293 -43.71 -60.71 -2.66
C PRO A 293 -44.12 -62.15 -2.34
N LEU A 294 -45.27 -62.62 -2.85
CA LEU A 294 -45.78 -63.98 -2.67
C LEU A 294 -45.06 -65.03 -3.53
N GLU A 295 -44.71 -64.73 -4.79
CA GLU A 295 -43.95 -65.63 -5.68
C GLU A 295 -42.48 -65.73 -5.23
N LEU A 296 -41.92 -64.64 -4.70
CA LEU A 296 -40.58 -64.66 -4.10
C LEU A 296 -40.55 -65.57 -2.86
N ALA A 297 -41.56 -65.45 -1.98
CA ALA A 297 -41.66 -66.26 -0.75
C ALA A 297 -41.82 -67.77 -1.01
N SER A 298 -42.49 -68.17 -2.11
CA SER A 298 -42.59 -69.59 -2.48
C SER A 298 -41.27 -70.12 -3.08
N ALA A 299 -40.53 -69.29 -3.83
CA ALA A 299 -39.24 -69.69 -4.41
C ALA A 299 -38.13 -69.91 -3.37
N PHE A 300 -38.24 -69.26 -2.21
CA PHE A 300 -37.34 -69.47 -1.06
C PHE A 300 -37.80 -70.60 -0.12
N GLU A 301 -38.75 -71.43 -0.53
CA GLU A 301 -39.30 -72.56 0.26
C GLU A 301 -39.69 -72.17 1.70
N ALA A 302 -40.34 -71.01 1.88
CA ALA A 302 -40.80 -70.58 3.19
C ALA A 302 -41.74 -71.65 3.81
N PRO A 303 -41.41 -72.22 5.00
CA PRO A 303 -42.11 -73.38 5.54
C PRO A 303 -43.62 -73.16 5.79
N LEU A 304 -44.06 -71.90 5.91
CA LEU A 304 -45.47 -71.53 6.08
C LEU A 304 -46.33 -71.77 4.83
N LEU A 305 -45.74 -71.80 3.63
CA LEU A 305 -46.48 -72.04 2.37
C LEU A 305 -46.48 -73.52 1.95
N ARG A 306 -45.52 -74.30 2.45
CA ARG A 306 -45.43 -75.75 2.19
C ARG A 306 -46.57 -76.51 2.89
N ALA A 307 -46.88 -76.12 4.13
CA ALA A 307 -48.03 -76.64 4.89
C ALA A 307 -49.37 -76.35 4.22
N ALA A 308 -49.53 -75.19 3.57
CA ALA A 308 -50.77 -74.84 2.86
C ALA A 308 -50.97 -75.62 1.55
N SER A 309 -49.89 -76.15 0.95
CA SER A 309 -49.95 -76.94 -0.29
C SER A 309 -50.16 -78.45 -0.06
N GLU A 310 -49.75 -78.99 1.09
CA GLU A 310 -49.99 -80.40 1.45
C GLU A 310 -51.44 -80.67 1.88
N ASP A 311 -52.13 -79.67 2.46
CA ASP A 311 -53.55 -79.78 2.85
C ASP A 311 -54.55 -79.51 1.70
N ALA A 312 -54.08 -79.07 0.52
CA ALA A 312 -54.92 -78.74 -0.63
C ALA A 312 -55.14 -79.90 -1.62
N GLY A 313 -54.91 -81.14 -1.17
CA GLY A 313 -55.18 -82.36 -1.91
C GLY A 313 -56.40 -83.10 -1.37
N LEU A 314 -57.61 -82.54 -1.46
CA LEU A 314 -58.92 -83.23 -1.44
C LEU A 314 -60.06 -82.20 -1.65
N ASP A 315 -61.02 -82.58 -2.49
CA ASP A 315 -62.33 -81.97 -2.75
C ASP A 315 -62.44 -80.64 -3.55
N ASP A 316 -62.71 -80.87 -4.84
CA ASP A 316 -63.74 -80.28 -5.69
C ASP A 316 -64.61 -79.12 -5.14
N ASN A 317 -64.66 -78.04 -5.93
CA ASN A 317 -65.76 -77.06 -6.02
C ASN A 317 -66.27 -76.34 -4.76
N VAL A 318 -65.55 -75.34 -4.21
CA VAL A 318 -66.22 -74.20 -3.54
C VAL A 318 -65.44 -72.89 -3.71
N HIS A 319 -66.09 -71.90 -4.33
CA HIS A 319 -65.77 -70.49 -4.18
C HIS A 319 -65.61 -70.07 -2.71
N ARG A 320 -64.43 -69.58 -2.30
CA ARG A 320 -64.38 -68.47 -1.34
C ARG A 320 -63.04 -67.74 -1.35
N ARG A 321 -63.16 -66.43 -1.57
CA ARG A 321 -62.17 -65.40 -1.24
C ARG A 321 -61.70 -65.57 0.21
N LEU A 322 -60.40 -65.72 0.40
CA LEU A 322 -59.74 -65.46 1.66
C LEU A 322 -59.13 -64.06 1.61
N VAL A 323 -59.82 -63.13 2.27
CA VAL A 323 -59.33 -61.80 2.61
C VAL A 323 -58.47 -61.96 3.85
N LEU A 324 -57.16 -61.78 3.71
CA LEU A 324 -56.26 -61.58 4.82
C LEU A 324 -55.83 -60.12 4.82
N GLY A 325 -56.39 -59.37 5.77
CA GLY A 325 -56.10 -57.97 5.98
C GLY A 325 -54.74 -57.80 6.65
N LEU A 326 -53.93 -56.91 6.10
CA LEU A 326 -52.87 -56.21 6.81
C LEU A 326 -52.90 -54.76 6.35
N ALA A 327 -53.33 -53.90 7.27
CA ALA A 327 -53.22 -52.46 7.17
C ALA A 327 -51.77 -52.07 7.47
N THR A 328 -51.20 -51.18 6.66
CA THR A 328 -50.58 -49.93 7.15
C THR A 328 -50.33 -48.98 5.99
N ASP A 329 -50.92 -47.80 6.14
CA ASP A 329 -50.53 -46.49 5.61
C ASP A 329 -49.14 -46.38 4.98
N VAL A 330 -49.09 -45.87 3.75
CA VAL A 330 -47.95 -45.09 3.25
C VAL A 330 -48.50 -43.90 2.45
N GLN A 331 -48.31 -42.70 3.02
CA GLN A 331 -48.62 -41.40 2.43
C GLN A 331 -47.94 -41.21 1.06
N ARG A 332 -48.71 -40.73 0.08
CA ARG A 332 -48.19 -40.22 -1.20
C ARG A 332 -47.62 -38.80 -1.02
N PRO A 333 -46.40 -38.49 -1.49
CA PRO A 333 -46.00 -37.10 -1.66
C PRO A 333 -46.71 -36.46 -2.85
N ARG A 334 -47.15 -35.21 -2.62
CA ARG A 334 -47.86 -34.32 -3.53
C ARG A 334 -46.91 -33.87 -4.65
N LYS A 335 -47.41 -33.90 -5.89
CA LYS A 335 -46.82 -33.18 -7.02
C LYS A 335 -47.17 -31.71 -6.86
N ASP A 336 -46.16 -30.84 -6.74
CA ASP A 336 -46.35 -29.42 -6.99
C ASP A 336 -45.63 -29.04 -8.28
N THR A 337 -46.43 -28.39 -9.11
CA THR A 337 -46.12 -27.85 -10.42
C THR A 337 -45.62 -26.42 -10.23
N MET A 338 -44.57 -26.07 -10.96
CA MET A 338 -44.07 -24.72 -11.16
C MET A 338 -45.12 -23.82 -11.84
N TYR A 339 -45.31 -22.60 -11.34
CA TYR A 339 -45.75 -21.44 -12.13
C TYR A 339 -45.04 -20.18 -11.59
N ILE A 340 -44.35 -19.52 -12.54
CA ILE A 340 -43.82 -18.13 -12.61
C ILE A 340 -43.41 -17.48 -11.28
#